data_AF-A0A850C5R2-F1
#
_entry.id   AF-A0A850C5R2-F1
#
_cell.length_a   1.000
_cell.length_b   1.000
_cell.length_c   1.000
_cell.angle_alpha   90.00
_cell.angle_beta   90.00
_cell.angle_gamma   90.00
#
_symmetry.space_group_name_H-M   'P 1'
#
loop_
_entity.id
_entity.type
_entity.pdbx_description
1 polymer ?
#
loop_
_entity_poly.entity_id
_entity_poly.type
_entity_poly.pdbx_seq_one_letter_code
_entity_poly.pdbx_strand_id
1 'polypeptide(L)'
;MRNRSSVPVLRGISIAFLSIAIVIAVAALIGYSRTRNNYPAGMTIGGVPVGGVNPQVASERVLQVYSSPIVVRYGEAVIHVDPAVVGFELNMESMIAAADLARTGGSFWGGFWDYLWNRTPEPVEIPLSAT
;
A
#
# COMPACT_ATOMS: atom_id res chain seq x y z
N MET A 1 5.25 39.92 47.24
CA MET A 1 6.54 39.59 46.59
C MET A 1 6.24 38.66 45.42
N ARG A 2 6.47 39.11 44.18
CA ARG A 2 5.96 38.46 42.95
C ARG A 2 6.92 37.34 42.53
N ASN A 3 6.46 36.09 42.62
CA ASN A 3 7.24 34.88 42.33
C ASN A 3 7.63 34.83 40.85
N ARG A 4 8.88 35.24 40.52
CA ARG A 4 9.44 35.25 39.15
C ARG A 4 10.02 33.88 38.72
N SER A 5 9.93 32.85 39.56
CA SER A 5 10.53 31.53 39.32
C SER A 5 9.66 30.55 38.52
N SER A 6 8.39 30.88 38.25
CA SER A 6 7.49 30.02 37.47
C SER A 6 7.83 30.00 35.97
N VAL A 7 8.42 31.09 35.44
CA VAL A 7 8.76 31.24 34.02
C VAL A 7 9.87 30.29 33.55
N PRO A 8 11.00 30.09 34.26
CA PRO A 8 12.04 29.16 33.82
C PRO A 8 11.60 27.69 33.87
N VAL A 9 10.79 27.28 34.86
CA VAL A 9 10.26 25.90 34.94
C VAL A 9 9.30 25.63 33.79
N LEU A 10 8.36 26.55 33.53
CA LEU A 10 7.45 26.45 32.39
C LEU A 10 8.20 26.40 31.06
N ARG A 11 9.24 27.24 30.88
CA ARG A 11 10.09 27.21 29.69
C ARG A 11 10.82 25.89 29.51
N GLY A 12 11.39 25.33 30.58
CA GLY A 12 12.05 24.03 30.53
C GLY A 12 11.10 22.90 30.13
N ILE A 13 9.90 22.89 30.70
CA ILE A 13 8.84 21.94 30.34
C ILE A 13 8.42 22.14 28.88
N SER A 14 8.20 23.36 28.42
CA SER A 14 7.85 23.64 27.02
C SER A 14 8.93 23.16 26.05
N ILE A 15 10.21 23.39 26.35
CA ILE A 15 11.32 22.91 25.51
C ILE A 15 11.35 21.38 25.47
N ALA A 16 11.16 20.71 26.60
CA ALA A 16 11.12 19.25 26.66
C ALA A 16 9.93 18.67 25.88
N PHE A 17 8.74 19.25 26.00
CA PHE A 17 7.57 18.82 25.24
C PHE A 17 7.75 19.06 23.74
N LEU A 18 8.33 20.19 23.35
CA LEU A 18 8.62 20.48 21.94
C LEU A 18 9.66 19.52 21.35
N SER A 19 10.73 19.22 22.10
CA SER A 19 11.73 18.27 21.62
C SER A 19 11.16 16.86 21.47
N ILE A 20 10.35 16.40 22.43
CA ILE A 20 9.65 15.11 22.34
C ILE A 20 8.68 15.10 21.15
N ALA A 21 7.89 16.16 20.97
CA ALA A 21 6.97 16.28 19.84
C ALA A 21 7.70 16.21 18.49
N ILE A 22 8.87 16.84 18.37
CA ILE A 22 9.70 16.77 17.16
C ILE A 22 10.19 15.34 16.91
N VAL A 23 10.68 14.65 17.93
CA VAL A 23 11.14 13.24 17.79
C VAL A 23 10.01 12.35 17.31
N ILE A 24 8.82 12.48 17.90
CA ILE A 24 7.62 11.71 17.51
C ILE A 24 7.22 12.05 16.07
N ALA A 25 7.21 13.33 15.69
CA ALA A 25 6.85 13.76 14.35
C ALA A 25 7.81 13.20 13.29
N VAL A 26 9.12 13.21 13.56
CA VAL A 26 10.13 12.64 12.65
C VAL A 26 9.98 11.12 12.55
N ALA A 27 9.76 10.42 13.66
CA ALA A 27 9.53 8.97 13.66
C ALA A 27 8.28 8.59 12.84
N ALA A 28 7.17 9.33 13.02
CA ALA A 28 5.94 9.14 12.26
C ALA A 28 6.14 9.42 10.76
N LEU A 29 6.90 10.46 10.41
CA LEU A 29 7.18 10.80 9.02
C LEU A 29 8.02 9.71 8.33
N ILE A 30 9.01 9.15 9.02
CA ILE A 30 9.80 8.01 8.52
C ILE A 30 8.89 6.77 8.33
N GLY A 31 8.01 6.50 9.29
CA GLY A 31 7.02 5.43 9.19
C GLY A 31 6.14 5.58 7.94
N TYR A 32 5.53 6.75 7.76
CA TYR A 32 4.70 7.08 6.61
C TYR A 32 5.46 6.95 5.28
N SER A 33 6.68 7.47 5.21
CA SER A 33 7.54 7.37 4.03
C SER A 33 7.79 5.92 3.62
N ARG A 34 8.04 5.03 4.59
CA ARG A 34 8.20 3.59 4.33
C ARG A 34 6.91 2.94 3.83
N THR A 35 5.78 3.26 4.44
CA THR A 35 4.47 2.72 4.03
C THR A 35 4.14 3.10 2.58
N ARG A 36 4.51 4.29 2.13
CA ARG A 36 4.25 4.78 0.76
C ARG A 36 5.06 4.06 -0.33
N ASN A 37 6.11 3.33 0.05
CA ASN A 37 6.87 2.49 -0.88
C ASN A 37 6.12 1.19 -1.26
N ASN A 38 5.13 0.79 -0.47
CA ASN A 38 4.31 -0.38 -0.72
C ASN A 38 2.93 0.03 -1.26
N TYR A 39 2.22 -0.93 -1.86
CA TYR A 39 0.83 -0.71 -2.25
C TYR A 39 -0.07 -0.50 -1.03
N PRO A 40 -1.09 0.37 -1.14
CA PRO A 40 -2.02 0.63 -0.05
C PRO A 40 -2.73 -0.66 0.38
N ALA A 41 -3.08 -0.74 1.66
CA ALA A 41 -3.84 -1.87 2.19
C ALA A 41 -5.16 -2.03 1.40
N GLY A 42 -5.55 -3.27 1.12
CA GLY A 42 -6.76 -3.57 0.36
C GLY A 42 -6.63 -3.43 -1.17
N MET A 43 -5.48 -3.04 -1.71
CA MET A 43 -5.27 -3.00 -3.16
C MET A 43 -5.30 -4.41 -3.77
N THR A 44 -5.99 -4.56 -4.89
CA THR A 44 -6.04 -5.77 -5.71
C THR A 44 -5.62 -5.47 -7.15
N ILE A 45 -4.95 -6.44 -7.78
CA ILE A 45 -4.58 -6.39 -9.21
C ILE A 45 -5.14 -7.66 -9.86
N GLY A 46 -6.09 -7.51 -10.79
CA GLY A 46 -6.82 -8.66 -11.35
C GLY A 46 -7.50 -9.50 -10.27
N GLY A 47 -8.06 -8.87 -9.23
CA GLY A 47 -8.64 -9.60 -8.09
C GLY A 47 -7.62 -10.30 -7.17
N VAL A 48 -6.32 -10.25 -7.45
CA VAL A 48 -5.26 -10.79 -6.59
C VAL A 48 -4.88 -9.74 -5.53
N PRO A 49 -4.91 -10.07 -4.23
CA PRO A 49 -4.56 -9.11 -3.18
C PRO A 49 -3.06 -8.80 -3.16
N VAL A 50 -2.72 -7.52 -3.37
CA VAL A 50 -1.33 -7.01 -3.42
C VAL A 50 -1.07 -5.89 -2.42
N GLY A 51 -2.04 -5.58 -1.55
CA GLY A 51 -1.86 -4.57 -0.52
C GLY A 51 -0.70 -4.89 0.44
N GLY A 52 0.08 -3.87 0.79
CA GLY A 52 1.17 -3.96 1.76
C GLY A 52 2.49 -4.50 1.22
N VAL A 53 2.55 -4.94 -0.04
CA VAL A 53 3.80 -5.40 -0.70
C VAL A 53 4.31 -4.37 -1.72
N ASN A 54 5.56 -4.54 -2.14
CA ASN A 54 6.17 -3.72 -3.20
C ASN A 54 5.77 -4.23 -4.61
N PRO A 55 6.04 -3.47 -5.68
CA PRO A 55 5.68 -3.85 -7.05
C PRO A 55 6.25 -5.20 -7.50
N GLN A 56 7.47 -5.55 -7.07
CA GLN A 56 8.12 -6.82 -7.46
C GLN A 56 7.42 -8.03 -6.85
N VAL A 57 7.13 -8.00 -5.55
CA VAL A 57 6.40 -9.09 -4.88
C VAL A 57 4.95 -9.17 -5.37
N ALA A 58 4.34 -8.03 -5.71
CA ALA A 58 3.01 -8.00 -6.31
C ALA A 58 2.97 -8.67 -7.69
N SER A 59 3.93 -8.36 -8.57
CA SER A 59 3.97 -8.96 -9.90
C SER A 59 4.19 -10.47 -9.84
N GLU A 60 5.10 -10.95 -9.00
CA GLU A 60 5.31 -12.37 -8.74
C GLU A 60 4.03 -13.06 -8.26
N ARG A 61 3.32 -12.47 -7.30
CA ARG A 61 2.07 -13.01 -6.77
C ARG A 61 0.98 -13.10 -7.83
N VAL A 62 0.81 -12.06 -8.64
CA VAL A 62 -0.18 -12.03 -9.72
C VAL A 62 0.19 -13.08 -10.80
N LEU A 63 1.45 -13.13 -11.22
CA LEU A 63 1.94 -14.15 -12.16
C LEU A 63 1.68 -15.57 -11.64
N GLN A 64 1.96 -15.83 -10.37
CA GLN A 64 1.75 -17.15 -9.77
C GLN A 64 0.29 -17.59 -9.82
N VAL A 65 -0.65 -16.67 -9.55
CA VAL A 65 -2.09 -16.97 -9.62
C VAL A 65 -2.51 -17.26 -11.06
N TYR A 66 -2.10 -16.43 -12.01
CA TYR A 66 -2.55 -16.52 -13.41
C TYR A 66 -1.81 -17.56 -14.26
N SER A 67 -0.70 -18.10 -13.78
CA SER A 67 0.01 -19.25 -14.37
C SER A 67 -0.46 -20.59 -13.80
N SER A 68 -1.37 -20.57 -12.81
CA SER A 68 -1.92 -21.81 -12.25
C SER A 68 -2.88 -22.47 -13.24
N PRO A 69 -2.90 -23.81 -13.36
CA PRO A 69 -3.83 -24.51 -14.22
C PRO A 69 -5.29 -24.18 -13.88
N ILE A 70 -6.07 -23.87 -14.91
CA ILE A 70 -7.51 -23.65 -14.78
C ILE A 70 -8.27 -24.96 -14.97
N VAL A 71 -9.48 -25.01 -14.42
CA VAL A 71 -10.37 -26.17 -14.56
C VAL A 71 -11.48 -25.86 -15.54
N VAL A 72 -11.59 -26.68 -16.58
CA VAL A 72 -12.71 -26.71 -17.51
C VAL A 72 -13.59 -27.91 -17.16
N ARG A 73 -14.89 -27.66 -16.95
CA ARG A 73 -15.88 -28.71 -16.71
C ARG A 73 -16.66 -28.97 -17.98
N TYR A 74 -16.66 -30.22 -18.43
CA TYR A 74 -17.45 -30.66 -19.58
C TYR A 74 -18.29 -31.88 -19.17
N GLY A 75 -19.58 -31.65 -18.89
CA GLY A 75 -20.43 -32.65 -18.24
C GLY A 75 -19.88 -33.02 -16.86
N GLU A 76 -19.61 -34.31 -16.66
CA GLU A 76 -18.98 -34.84 -15.43
C GLU A 76 -17.44 -34.86 -15.50
N ALA A 77 -16.84 -34.51 -16.64
CA ALA A 77 -15.39 -34.50 -16.80
C ALA A 77 -14.77 -33.19 -16.28
N VAL A 78 -13.63 -33.32 -15.59
CA VAL A 78 -12.79 -32.23 -15.08
C VAL A 78 -11.49 -32.24 -15.87
N ILE A 79 -11.22 -31.17 -16.62
CA ILE A 79 -10.03 -31.03 -17.45
C ILE A 79 -9.19 -29.89 -16.88
N HIS A 80 -7.94 -30.17 -16.54
CA HIS A 80 -6.98 -29.14 -16.18
C HIS A 80 -6.32 -28.62 -17.45
N VAL A 81 -6.36 -27.30 -17.63
CA VAL A 81 -5.80 -26.63 -18.80
C VAL A 81 -4.80 -25.59 -18.31
N ASP A 82 -3.61 -25.62 -18.87
CA ASP A 82 -2.64 -24.55 -18.69
C ASP A 82 -3.11 -23.32 -19.50
N PRO A 83 -3.30 -22.14 -18.87
CA PRO A 83 -3.69 -20.93 -19.57
C PRO A 83 -2.79 -20.60 -20.78
N ALA A 84 -1.49 -20.89 -20.70
CA ALA A 84 -0.56 -20.61 -21.79
C ALA A 84 -0.88 -21.43 -23.07
N VAL A 85 -1.45 -22.63 -22.91
CA VAL A 85 -1.81 -23.52 -24.03
C VAL A 85 -3.02 -22.98 -24.81
N VAL A 86 -3.90 -22.23 -24.15
CA VAL A 86 -5.07 -21.60 -24.77
C VAL A 86 -4.81 -20.17 -25.22
N GLY A 87 -3.55 -19.73 -25.20
CA GLY A 87 -3.13 -18.42 -25.67
C GLY A 87 -3.40 -17.28 -24.69
N PHE A 88 -3.70 -17.58 -23.41
CA PHE A 88 -3.88 -16.56 -22.40
C PHE A 88 -2.52 -15.90 -22.09
N GLU A 89 -2.42 -14.60 -22.36
CA GLU A 89 -1.23 -13.82 -22.04
C GLU A 89 -1.60 -12.62 -21.16
N LEU A 90 -0.98 -12.56 -19.98
CA LEU A 90 -1.23 -11.51 -19.00
C LEU A 90 -0.42 -10.25 -19.32
N ASN A 91 -1.09 -9.10 -19.46
CA ASN A 91 -0.41 -7.83 -19.64
C ASN A 91 0.01 -7.23 -18.29
N MET A 92 1.05 -7.83 -17.70
CA MET A 92 1.58 -7.42 -16.39
C MET A 92 2.08 -5.96 -16.39
N GLU A 93 2.71 -5.53 -17.47
CA GLU A 93 3.28 -4.18 -17.56
C GLU A 93 2.19 -3.11 -17.44
N SER A 94 1.06 -3.28 -18.14
CA SER A 94 -0.06 -2.35 -18.05
C SER A 94 -0.70 -2.34 -16.66
N MET A 95 -0.85 -3.53 -16.04
CA MET A 95 -1.47 -3.69 -14.72
C MET A 95 -0.60 -3.06 -13.62
N ILE A 96 0.71 -3.27 -13.65
CA ILE A 96 1.65 -2.66 -12.70
C ILE A 96 1.73 -1.14 -12.89
N ALA A 97 1.76 -0.66 -14.13
CA ALA A 97 1.76 0.77 -14.42
C ALA A 97 0.50 1.46 -13.87
N ALA A 98 -0.67 0.84 -14.03
CA ALA A 98 -1.93 1.33 -13.46
C ALA A 98 -1.90 1.32 -11.92
N ALA A 99 -1.36 0.26 -11.30
CA ALA A 99 -1.20 0.17 -9.85
C ALA A 99 -0.24 1.24 -9.29
N ASP A 100 0.87 1.52 -9.97
CA ASP A 100 1.83 2.55 -9.56
C ASP A 100 1.26 3.97 -9.69
N LEU A 101 0.44 4.22 -10.71
CA LEU A 101 -0.29 5.48 -10.83
C LEU A 101 -1.23 5.69 -9.63
N ALA A 102 -1.97 4.64 -9.24
CA ALA A 102 -2.84 4.69 -8.06
C ALA A 102 -2.06 4.90 -6.75
N ARG A 103 -0.90 4.26 -6.60
CA ARG A 103 -0.01 4.42 -5.43
C ARG A 103 0.56 5.84 -5.32
N THR A 104 0.93 6.45 -6.45
CA THR A 104 1.63 7.75 -6.47
C THR A 104 0.70 8.96 -6.58
N GLY A 105 -0.54 8.77 -7.04
CA GLY A 105 -1.50 9.84 -7.32
C GLY A 105 -2.04 10.60 -6.10
N GLY A 106 -1.92 10.08 -4.89
CA GLY A 106 -2.45 10.72 -3.67
C GLY A 106 -1.60 11.89 -3.14
N SER A 107 -2.23 12.86 -2.46
CA SER A 107 -1.51 13.96 -1.78
C SER A 107 -0.55 13.43 -0.70
N PHE A 108 0.70 13.91 -0.70
CA PHE A 108 1.68 13.53 0.32
C PHE A 108 1.28 13.95 1.73
N TRP A 109 0.98 15.23 1.92
CA TRP A 109 0.62 15.75 3.24
C TRP A 109 -0.77 15.28 3.67
N GLY A 110 -1.72 15.11 2.73
CA GLY A 110 -3.04 14.55 3.03
C GLY A 110 -2.93 13.13 3.59
N GLY A 111 -2.20 12.26 2.87
CA GLY A 111 -1.99 10.88 3.32
C GLY A 111 -1.17 10.76 4.59
N PHE A 112 -0.22 11.68 4.86
CA PHE A 112 0.50 11.72 6.15
C PHE A 112 -0.45 11.98 7.31
N TRP A 113 -1.37 12.93 7.16
CA TRP A 113 -2.39 13.19 8.16
C TRP A 113 -3.33 11.98 8.33
N ASP A 114 -3.79 11.39 7.22
CA ASP A 114 -4.62 10.17 7.31
C ASP A 114 -3.90 9.02 8.02
N TYR A 115 -2.58 8.86 7.81
CA TYR A 115 -1.73 7.92 8.54
C TYR A 115 -1.67 8.22 10.04
N LEU A 116 -1.47 9.49 10.44
CA LEU A 116 -1.46 9.89 11.85
C LEU A 116 -2.80 9.63 12.55
N TRP A 117 -3.91 9.78 11.83
CA TRP A 117 -5.25 9.48 12.33
C TRP A 117 -5.70 8.02 12.13
N ASN A 118 -4.80 7.15 11.68
CA ASN A 118 -5.07 5.73 11.42
C ASN A 118 -6.30 5.51 10.52
N ARG A 119 -6.45 6.37 9.50
CA ARG A 119 -7.50 6.23 8.48
C ARG A 119 -7.08 5.21 7.45
N THR A 120 -7.97 4.27 7.17
CA THR A 120 -7.75 3.25 6.14
C THR A 120 -7.90 3.89 4.76
N PRO A 121 -6.91 3.76 3.86
CA PRO A 121 -7.07 4.20 2.47
C PRO A 121 -8.18 3.39 1.80
N GLU A 122 -8.87 3.99 0.82
CA GLU A 122 -9.87 3.25 0.04
C GLU A 122 -9.20 2.11 -0.72
N PRO A 123 -9.81 0.90 -0.74
CA PRO A 123 -9.35 -0.20 -1.58
C PRO A 123 -9.34 0.22 -3.05
N VAL A 124 -8.20 0.04 -3.71
CA VAL A 124 -8.08 0.28 -5.15
C VAL A 124 -8.04 -1.06 -5.88
N GLU A 125 -8.92 -1.24 -6.85
CA GLU A 125 -8.93 -2.39 -7.73
C GLU A 125 -8.39 -2.01 -9.11
N ILE A 126 -7.31 -2.69 -9.52
CA ILE A 126 -6.81 -2.61 -10.89
C ILE A 126 -7.40 -3.78 -11.70
N PRO A 127 -8.13 -3.51 -12.79
CA PRO A 127 -8.77 -4.56 -13.57
C PRO A 127 -7.74 -5.49 -14.23
N LEU A 128 -8.15 -6.73 -14.48
CA LEU A 128 -7.36 -7.69 -15.25
C LEU A 128 -7.17 -7.19 -16.69
N SER A 129 -5.93 -7.22 -17.19
CA SER A 129 -5.59 -6.96 -18.59
C SER A 129 -4.88 -8.18 -19.15
N ALA A 130 -5.48 -8.83 -20.15
CA ALA A 130 -4.96 -10.02 -20.81
C ALA A 130 -5.48 -10.09 -22.26
N THR A 131 -4.79 -10.87 -23.10
CA THR A 131 -5.20 -11.22 -24.47
C THR A 131 -5.48 -12.71 -24.60
#